data_AF-S8DSV3-F1
#
_entry.id   AF-S8DSV3-F1
#
_cell.length_a   1.000
_cell.length_b   1.000
_cell.length_c   1.000
_cell.angle_alpha   90.00
_cell.angle_beta   90.00
_cell.angle_gamma   90.00
#
_symmetry.space_group_name_H-M   'P 1'
#
loop_
_entity.id
_entity.type
_entity.pdbx_description
1 polymer ?
#
loop_
_entity_poly.entity_id
_entity_poly.type
_entity_poly.pdbx_seq_one_letter_code
_entity_poly.pdbx_strand_id
1 'polypeptide(L)' 'GGRKNLKRASEENSVTLERSHSIMQVADLRGSNLIEVMDSKRQKFLTIFPAKFQRSMWMKRG' A
#
# COMPACT_ATOMS: atom_id res chain seq x y z
N GLY A 1 6.86 0.35 19.75
CA GLY A 1 8.00 0.32 18.82
C GLY A 1 7.60 0.55 17.36
N GLY A 2 6.77 -0.33 16.77
CA GLY A 2 6.50 -0.36 15.31
C GLY A 2 6.00 0.94 14.67
N ARG A 3 4.97 1.60 15.22
CA ARG A 3 4.43 2.85 14.66
C ARG A 3 5.46 3.99 14.57
N LYS A 4 6.37 4.10 15.54
CA LYS A 4 7.45 5.10 15.53
C LYS A 4 8.40 4.86 14.36
N ASN A 5 8.78 3.61 14.13
CA ASN A 5 9.67 3.23 13.01
C ASN A 5 8.98 3.42 11.66
N LEU A 6 7.69 3.10 11.57
CA LEU A 6 6.90 3.33 10.37
C LEU A 6 6.82 4.81 9.99
N LYS A 7 6.59 5.68 10.97
CA LYS A 7 6.55 7.13 10.75
C LYS A 7 7.90 7.63 10.22
N ARG A 8 9.01 7.21 10.85
CA ARG A 8 10.36 7.58 10.43
C ARG A 8 10.69 7.09 9.01
N ALA A 9 10.28 5.87 8.65
CA ALA A 9 10.49 5.34 7.30
C ALA A 9 9.64 6.08 6.25
N SER A 10 8.49 6.62 6.63
CA SER A 10 7.64 7.41 5.74
C SER A 10 8.18 8.83 5.47
N GLU A 11 9.15 9.31 6.24
CA GLU A 11 9.80 10.62 6.02
C GLU A 11 10.85 10.55 4.89
N GLU A 12 11.19 9.35 4.41
CA GLU A 12 12.04 9.16 3.25
C GLU A 12 11.29 9.54 1.97
N ASN A 13 11.78 10.57 1.27
CA ASN A 13 11.06 11.19 0.16
C ASN A 13 11.15 10.40 -1.16
N SER A 14 11.98 9.38 -1.22
CA SER A 14 12.17 8.56 -2.42
C SER A 14 12.38 7.10 -2.06
N VAL A 15 11.90 6.21 -2.93
CA VAL A 15 12.12 4.78 -2.83
C VAL A 15 12.49 4.25 -4.20
N THR A 16 13.52 3.42 -4.27
CA THR A 16 13.91 2.73 -5.50
C THR A 16 13.07 1.46 -5.64
N LEU A 17 12.39 1.29 -6.78
CA LEU A 17 11.59 0.11 -7.05
C LEU A 17 12.51 -1.10 -7.33
N GLU A 18 12.40 -2.15 -6.53
CA GLU A 18 13.11 -3.41 -6.77
C GLU A 18 12.49 -4.21 -7.91
N ARG A 19 13.25 -5.14 -8.52
CA ARG A 19 12.80 -5.93 -9.69
C ARG A 19 11.53 -6.74 -9.46
N SER A 20 11.25 -7.15 -8.22
CA SER A 20 10.06 -7.92 -7.82
C SER A 20 8.89 -7.05 -7.36
N HIS A 21 9.02 -5.73 -7.42
CA HIS A 21 7.97 -4.79 -7.00
C HIS A 21 7.31 -4.13 -8.21
N SER A 22 6.05 -3.75 -8.02
CA SER A 22 5.26 -3.03 -9.00
C SER A 22 4.49 -1.90 -8.31
N ILE A 23 4.30 -0.80 -9.03
CA ILE A 23 3.49 0.33 -8.58
C ILE A 23 2.05 0.06 -8.98
N MET A 24 1.13 0.20 -8.02
CA MET A 24 -0.30 0.00 -8.24
C MET A 24 -1.12 1.10 -7.57
N GLN A 25 -2.22 1.48 -8.19
CA GLN A 25 -3.18 2.45 -7.66
C GLN A 25 -4.32 1.74 -6.93
N VAL A 26 -4.82 2.32 -5.84
CA VAL A 26 -5.98 1.79 -5.13
C VAL A 26 -7.25 2.10 -5.92
N ALA A 27 -7.90 1.05 -6.44
CA ALA A 27 -9.14 1.15 -7.17
C ALA A 27 -10.36 1.12 -6.25
N ASP A 28 -10.36 0.24 -5.23
CA ASP A 28 -11.48 0.12 -4.28
C ASP A 28 -11.05 -0.53 -2.94
N LEU A 29 -11.78 -0.22 -1.87
CA LEU A 29 -11.61 -0.83 -0.55
C LEU A 29 -12.70 -1.89 -0.34
N ARG A 30 -12.34 -3.18 -0.49
CA ARG A 30 -13.31 -4.29 -0.44
C ARG A 30 -13.70 -4.73 0.99
N GLY A 31 -13.03 -4.18 2.00
CA GLY A 31 -13.20 -4.57 3.41
C GLY A 31 -12.35 -5.80 3.77
N SER A 32 -12.41 -6.22 5.04
CA SER A 32 -11.71 -7.43 5.53
C SER A 32 -10.19 -7.49 5.22
N ASN A 33 -9.52 -6.34 5.19
CA ASN A 33 -8.12 -6.13 4.77
C ASN A 33 -7.83 -6.21 3.26
N LEU A 34 -8.81 -6.61 2.45
CA LEU A 34 -8.65 -6.72 1.00
C LEU A 34 -8.85 -5.38 0.32
N ILE A 35 -7.97 -5.10 -0.61
CA ILE A 35 -7.97 -3.89 -1.43
C ILE A 35 -7.91 -4.30 -2.89
N GLU A 36 -8.77 -3.70 -3.72
CA GLU A 36 -8.64 -3.79 -5.16
C GLU A 36 -7.62 -2.74 -5.63
N VAL A 37 -6.60 -3.19 -6.35
CA VAL A 37 -5.55 -2.35 -6.91
C VAL A 37 -5.46 -2.54 -8.42
N MET A 38 -4.98 -1.51 -9.11
CA MET A 38 -4.87 -1.50 -10.57
C MET A 38 -3.43 -1.16 -10.99
N ASP A 39 -2.91 -1.91 -11.96
CA ASP A 39 -1.60 -1.62 -12.56
C ASP A 39 -1.69 -0.56 -13.68
N SER A 40 -0.55 -0.23 -14.29
CA SER A 40 -0.47 0.71 -15.42
C SER A 40 -1.15 0.21 -16.70
N LYS A 41 -1.42 -1.09 -16.81
CA LYS A 41 -2.10 -1.72 -17.94
C LYS A 41 -3.62 -1.87 -17.70
N ARG A 42 -4.14 -1.24 -16.63
CA ARG A 42 -5.55 -1.29 -16.20
C ARG A 42 -6.01 -2.69 -15.76
N GLN A 43 -5.08 -3.58 -15.44
CA GLN A 43 -5.39 -4.88 -14.86
C GLN A 43 -5.65 -4.71 -13.36
N LYS A 44 -6.72 -5.35 -12.89
CA LYS A 44 -7.15 -5.29 -11.50
C LYS A 44 -6.70 -6.53 -10.74
N PHE A 45 -6.26 -6.33 -9.52
CA PHE A 45 -5.81 -7.37 -8.61
C PHE A 45 -6.41 -7.15 -7.23
N LEU A 46 -6.51 -8.23 -6.45
CA LEU A 46 -6.79 -8.16 -5.03
C LEU A 46 -5.49 -8.30 -4.26
N THR A 47 -5.29 -7.42 -3.28
CA THR A 47 -4.13 -7.47 -2.38
C THR A 47 -4.56 -7.30 -0.93
N ILE A 48 -3.67 -7.69 -0.02
CA ILE A 48 -3.88 -7.63 1.42
C ILE A 48 -3.19 -6.39 1.97
N PHE A 49 -3.88 -5.63 2.81
CA PHE A 49 -3.26 -4.58 3.61
C PHE A 49 -2.41 -5.18 4.73
N PRO A 50 -1.08 -4.94 4.77
CA PRO A 50 -0.23 -5.50 5.82
C PRO A 50 -0.67 -5.10 7.22
N ALA A 51 -0.76 -6.08 8.12
CA ALA A 51 -1.20 -5.86 9.51
C ALA A 51 -0.37 -4.79 10.24
N LYS A 52 0.92 -4.66 9.91
CA LYS A 52 1.84 -3.67 10.50
C LYS A 52 1.42 -2.21 10.23
N PHE A 53 0.55 -1.98 9.26
CA PHE A 53 0.04 -0.66 8.89
C PHE A 53 -1.34 -0.36 9.49
N GLN A 54 -2.00 -1.35 10.10
CA GLN A 54 -3.30 -1.17 10.74
C GLN A 54 -3.21 -0.07 11.81
N ARG A 55 -4.16 0.88 11.80
CA ARG A 55 -4.28 2.02 12.74
C ARG A 55 -3.12 3.03 12.71
N SER A 56 -2.08 2.80 11.90
CA SER A 56 -0.92 3.70 11.78
C SER A 56 -0.77 4.35 10.41
N MET A 57 -1.39 3.76 9.38
CA MET A 57 -1.42 4.31 8.02
C MET A 57 -2.81 4.11 7.44
N TRP A 58 -3.32 5.14 6.78
CA TRP A 58 -4.64 5.13 6.16
C TRP A 58 -4.47 5.21 4.65
N MET A 59 -5.30 4.46 3.93
CA MET A 59 -5.28 4.42 2.48
C MET A 59 -6.71 4.66 1.99
N LYS A 60 -6.82 5.38 0.87
CA LYS A 60 -8.10 5.68 0.20
C LYS A 60 -7.98 5.35 -1.27
N ARG A 61 -9.11 5.31 -1.97
CA ARG A 61 -9.14 5.27 -3.43
C ARG A 61 -8.42 6.50 -4.01
N GLY A 62 -7.65 6.26 -5.06
CA GLY A 62 -6.88 7.29 -5.78
C GLY A 62 -5.40 7.01 -5.82
#